data_AF-A0A075LSP0-F1
#
_entry.id   AF-A0A075LSP0-F1
#
_cell.length_a   1.000
_cell.length_b   1.000
_cell.length_c   1.000
_cell.angle_alpha   90.00
_cell.angle_beta   90.00
_cell.angle_gamma   90.00
#
_symmetry.space_group_name_H-M   'P 1'
#
loop_
_entity.id
_entity.type
_entity.pdbx_description
1 polymer ?
#
loop_
_entity_poly.entity_id
_entity_poly.type
_entity_poly.pdbx_seq_one_letter_code
_entity_poly.pdbx_strand_id
1 'polypeptide(L)'
;MKELNIAFKEFYVAVKSKRFIGLLLFYILLIFLINYAAKDQIIDQAGRISVERLELYGVKGEVAMTPVSMSIITNLMALTIFGALIGITLGADAINREIEEGTVKVLLSHPIYRDQVINGKFIGNGFALVFMIFIGYIFSIAYLFIIGVPIDGASITRALLASIYTLIYMLTFLSLGILLSTLLKKAETAMLLAIILTIFLTIVYPVIVNVAAYKIAGDMPYCPPRIETVQTPNGPQQIRVDDFSCPAMEEWMNKMETWKRRLYFITPAHHYTQLIVGAFAGDNFAQDYLPLDESLPLTINSFAIIMVQLLLPFSIAYMKFMTSDLR
;
A
#
# COMPACT_ATOMS: atom_id res chain seq x y z
N MET A 1 -15.19 -8.74 -27.08
CA MET A 1 -16.54 -8.23 -26.70
C MET A 1 -17.21 -9.07 -25.61
N LYS A 2 -17.22 -10.41 -25.67
CA LYS A 2 -17.87 -11.25 -24.63
C LYS A 2 -17.23 -11.10 -23.23
N GLU A 3 -15.90 -11.10 -23.14
CA GLU A 3 -15.18 -10.93 -21.86
C GLU A 3 -15.46 -9.59 -21.17
N LEU A 4 -15.45 -8.50 -21.94
CA LEU A 4 -15.73 -7.17 -21.43
C LEU A 4 -17.19 -7.04 -20.94
N ASN A 5 -18.14 -7.68 -21.62
CA ASN A 5 -19.54 -7.72 -21.17
C ASN A 5 -19.70 -8.50 -19.86
N ILE A 6 -18.95 -9.60 -19.68
CA ILE A 6 -18.91 -10.34 -18.41
C ILE A 6 -18.33 -9.44 -17.32
N ALA A 7 -17.19 -8.79 -17.58
CA ALA A 7 -16.56 -7.89 -16.62
C ALA A 7 -17.48 -6.73 -16.20
N PHE A 8 -18.18 -6.09 -17.13
CA PHE A 8 -19.14 -5.03 -16.81
C PHE A 8 -20.34 -5.53 -16.00
N LYS A 9 -20.83 -6.75 -16.29
CA LYS A 9 -21.89 -7.38 -15.50
C LYS A 9 -21.39 -7.64 -14.06
N GLU A 10 -20.22 -8.23 -13.90
CA GLU A 10 -19.62 -8.49 -12.58
C GLU A 10 -19.42 -7.18 -11.80
N PHE A 11 -18.87 -6.16 -12.44
CA PHE A 11 -18.73 -4.82 -11.87
C PHE A 11 -20.08 -4.24 -11.40
N TYR A 12 -21.11 -4.30 -12.25
CA TYR A 12 -22.45 -3.79 -11.91
C TYR A 12 -23.05 -4.51 -10.70
N VAL A 13 -22.92 -5.84 -10.65
CA VAL A 13 -23.40 -6.66 -9.53
C VAL A 13 -22.62 -6.34 -8.25
N ALA A 14 -21.30 -6.20 -8.35
CA ALA A 14 -20.43 -5.86 -7.22
C ALA A 14 -20.81 -4.51 -6.63
N VAL A 15 -20.88 -3.45 -7.43
CA VAL A 15 -21.16 -2.07 -6.98
C VAL A 15 -22.55 -1.95 -6.33
N LYS A 16 -23.54 -2.69 -6.82
CA LYS A 16 -24.91 -2.68 -6.27
C LYS A 16 -25.04 -3.50 -4.98
N SER A 17 -24.04 -4.31 -4.63
CA SER A 17 -24.12 -5.19 -3.46
C SER A 17 -24.08 -4.38 -2.15
N LYS A 18 -24.91 -4.77 -1.17
CA LYS A 18 -24.89 -4.15 0.18
C LYS A 18 -23.51 -4.24 0.83
N ARG A 19 -22.76 -5.31 0.53
CA ARG A 19 -21.40 -5.53 1.03
C ARG A 19 -20.44 -4.48 0.47
N PHE A 20 -20.44 -4.26 -0.85
CA PHE A 20 -19.60 -3.25 -1.48
C PHE A 20 -19.94 -1.85 -1.00
N ILE A 21 -21.22 -1.51 -0.89
CA ILE A 21 -21.66 -0.21 -0.36
C ILE A 21 -21.16 -0.03 1.09
N GLY A 22 -21.27 -1.07 1.92
CA GLY A 22 -20.73 -1.05 3.29
C GLY A 22 -19.21 -0.83 3.33
N LEU A 23 -18.45 -1.54 2.48
CA LEU A 23 -17.00 -1.36 2.36
C LEU A 23 -16.62 0.04 1.86
N LEU A 24 -17.35 0.57 0.87
CA LEU A 24 -17.16 1.91 0.33
C LEU A 24 -17.43 2.99 1.39
N LEU A 25 -18.54 2.89 2.11
CA LEU A 25 -18.87 3.83 3.18
C LEU A 25 -17.84 3.77 4.31
N PHE A 26 -17.42 2.58 4.71
CA PHE A 26 -16.38 2.40 5.71
C PHE A 26 -15.04 3.02 5.27
N TYR A 27 -14.67 2.80 4.00
CA TYR A 27 -13.46 3.38 3.41
C TYR A 27 -13.49 4.91 3.37
N ILE A 28 -14.59 5.51 2.93
CA ILE A 28 -14.77 6.97 2.92
C ILE A 28 -14.76 7.52 4.35
N LEU A 29 -15.47 6.87 5.27
CA LEU A 29 -15.48 7.25 6.69
C LEU A 29 -14.06 7.25 7.27
N LEU A 30 -13.28 6.23 6.96
CA LEU A 30 -11.91 6.12 7.43
C LEU A 30 -11.05 7.26 6.89
N ILE A 31 -11.11 7.52 5.59
CA ILE A 31 -10.39 8.65 4.96
C ILE A 31 -10.81 9.97 5.61
N PHE A 32 -12.11 10.16 5.83
CA PHE A 32 -12.63 11.35 6.49
C PHE A 32 -12.05 11.52 7.90
N LEU A 33 -12.07 10.47 8.72
CA LEU A 33 -11.56 10.53 10.09
C LEU A 33 -10.06 10.83 10.15
N ILE A 34 -9.25 10.22 9.27
CA ILE A 34 -7.81 10.49 9.20
C ILE A 34 -7.54 11.92 8.75
N ASN A 35 -8.20 12.39 7.69
CA ASN A 35 -8.04 13.77 7.22
C ASN A 35 -8.52 14.79 8.26
N TYR A 36 -9.62 14.48 8.96
CA TYR A 36 -10.12 15.31 10.05
C TYR A 36 -9.13 15.39 11.21
N ALA A 37 -8.48 14.29 11.57
CA ALA A 37 -7.45 14.27 12.61
C ALA A 37 -6.19 15.05 12.19
N ALA A 38 -5.83 15.03 10.90
CA ALA A 38 -4.68 15.75 10.35
C ALA A 38 -4.99 17.21 9.96
N LYS A 39 -6.23 17.67 10.13
CA LYS A 39 -6.72 18.95 9.59
C LYS A 39 -5.88 20.15 10.01
N ASP A 40 -5.54 20.26 11.30
CA ASP A 40 -4.78 21.41 11.80
C ASP A 40 -3.37 21.45 11.18
N GLN A 41 -2.70 20.29 11.07
CA GLN A 41 -1.39 20.19 10.40
C GLN A 41 -1.47 20.55 8.91
N ILE A 42 -2.53 20.11 8.22
CA ILE A 42 -2.75 20.42 6.81
C ILE A 42 -2.98 21.93 6.59
N ILE A 43 -3.72 22.58 7.49
CA ILE A 43 -3.97 24.03 7.43
C ILE A 43 -2.70 24.81 7.74
N ASP A 44 -1.91 24.40 8.74
CA ASP A 44 -0.66 25.08 9.11
C ASP A 44 0.40 25.02 8.01
N GLN A 45 0.38 23.97 7.20
CA GLN A 45 1.24 23.81 6.02
C GLN A 45 0.63 24.44 4.75
N ALA A 46 -0.59 25.01 4.80
CA ALA A 46 -1.22 25.59 3.63
C ALA A 46 -0.38 26.74 3.04
N GLY A 47 0.01 26.61 1.77
CA GLY A 47 0.83 27.61 1.07
C GLY A 47 2.33 27.55 1.36
N ARG A 48 2.79 26.51 2.07
CA ARG A 48 4.21 26.18 2.21
C ARG A 48 4.45 24.76 1.71
N ILE A 49 5.63 24.52 1.17
CA ILE A 49 6.09 23.16 0.88
C ILE A 49 7.25 22.91 1.83
N SER A 50 7.13 21.88 2.65
CA SER A 50 8.24 21.36 3.45
C SER A 50 8.62 19.98 2.93
N VAL A 51 9.84 19.55 3.17
CA VAL A 51 10.26 18.18 2.88
C VAL A 51 10.48 17.46 4.21
N GLU A 52 9.80 16.33 4.37
CA GLU A 52 9.87 15.50 5.57
C GLU A 52 10.36 14.10 5.24
N ARG A 53 11.05 13.48 6.19
CA ARG A 53 11.49 12.10 6.06
C ARG A 53 10.35 11.15 6.43
N LEU A 54 9.89 10.36 5.48
CA LEU A 54 8.95 9.27 5.72
C LEU A 54 9.71 7.96 5.96
N GLU A 55 9.41 7.29 7.07
CA GLU A 55 9.87 5.92 7.35
C GLU A 55 8.66 5.00 7.58
N LEU A 56 8.40 4.10 6.62
CA LEU A 56 7.28 3.17 6.70
C LEU A 56 7.60 1.88 5.93
N TYR A 57 7.24 0.71 6.48
CA TYR A 57 7.53 -0.61 5.88
C TYR A 57 8.99 -0.80 5.41
N GLY A 58 9.96 -0.23 6.15
CA GLY A 58 11.38 -0.31 5.82
C GLY A 58 11.81 0.52 4.59
N VAL A 59 10.92 1.38 4.09
CA VAL A 59 11.24 2.43 3.13
C VAL A 59 11.60 3.68 3.90
N LYS A 60 12.70 4.33 3.51
CA LYS A 60 13.06 5.67 3.94
C LYS A 60 13.17 6.55 2.71
N GLY A 61 12.51 7.70 2.73
CA GLY A 61 12.61 8.67 1.65
C GLY A 61 12.15 10.04 2.08
N GLU A 62 12.61 11.04 1.34
CA GLU A 62 12.24 12.43 1.53
C GLU A 62 11.03 12.73 0.66
N VAL A 63 9.97 13.21 1.29
CA VAL A 63 8.69 13.46 0.64
C VAL A 63 8.33 14.92 0.80
N ALA A 64 7.93 15.56 -0.30
CA ALA A 64 7.43 16.93 -0.25
C ALA A 64 6.01 16.94 0.30
N MET A 65 5.81 17.69 1.37
CA MET A 65 4.58 17.85 2.15
C MET A 65 3.83 19.10 1.66
N THR A 66 3.01 18.89 0.64
CA THR A 66 1.89 19.75 0.29
C THR A 66 0.60 19.23 0.93
N PRO A 67 -0.47 20.03 1.03
CA PRO A 67 -1.76 19.58 1.57
C PRO A 67 -2.30 18.28 0.95
N VAL A 68 -2.15 18.10 -0.36
CA VAL A 68 -2.58 16.88 -1.07
C VAL A 68 -1.71 15.69 -0.71
N SER A 69 -0.39 15.85 -0.75
CA SER A 69 0.53 14.76 -0.39
C SER A 69 0.41 14.38 1.09
N MET A 70 0.23 15.35 2.00
CA MET A 70 -0.05 15.11 3.41
C MET A 70 -1.33 14.30 3.60
N SER A 71 -2.42 14.70 2.95
CA SER A 71 -3.67 13.94 2.96
C SER A 71 -3.47 12.49 2.50
N ILE A 72 -2.74 12.26 1.40
CA ILE A 72 -2.53 10.92 0.86
C ILE A 72 -1.57 10.09 1.74
N ILE A 73 -0.48 10.70 2.23
CA ILE A 73 0.55 10.03 3.02
C ILE A 73 0.05 9.70 4.42
N THR A 74 -0.72 10.57 5.07
CA THR A 74 -1.38 10.26 6.35
C THR A 74 -2.35 9.09 6.23
N ASN A 75 -3.01 8.94 5.08
CA ASN A 75 -3.88 7.80 4.77
C ASN A 75 -3.12 6.53 4.34
N LEU A 76 -1.82 6.61 4.06
CA LEU A 76 -1.03 5.52 3.47
C LEU A 76 -1.05 4.24 4.32
N MET A 77 -0.91 4.36 5.64
CA MET A 77 -0.94 3.21 6.54
C MET A 77 -2.30 2.49 6.48
N ALA A 78 -3.39 3.26 6.49
CA ALA A 78 -4.73 2.72 6.39
C ALA A 78 -5.00 2.09 5.02
N LEU A 79 -4.57 2.75 3.93
CA LEU A 79 -4.67 2.21 2.58
C LEU A 79 -3.90 0.90 2.43
N THR A 80 -2.74 0.78 3.09
CA THR A 80 -1.95 -0.45 3.06
C THR A 80 -2.73 -1.60 3.71
N ILE A 81 -3.33 -1.40 4.89
CA ILE A 81 -4.04 -2.46 5.61
C ILE A 81 -5.42 -2.74 4.99
N PHE A 82 -6.26 -1.72 4.88
CA PHE A 82 -7.64 -1.86 4.42
C PHE A 82 -7.73 -2.08 2.92
N GLY A 83 -6.86 -1.46 2.12
CA GLY A 83 -6.79 -1.70 0.69
C GLY A 83 -6.44 -3.15 0.37
N ALA A 84 -5.47 -3.72 1.09
CA ALA A 84 -5.15 -5.15 0.99
C ALA A 84 -6.33 -6.02 1.40
N LEU A 85 -7.04 -5.66 2.48
CA LEU A 85 -8.21 -6.40 2.95
C LEU A 85 -9.34 -6.38 1.92
N ILE A 86 -9.65 -5.23 1.36
CA ILE A 86 -10.68 -5.08 0.31
C ILE A 86 -10.28 -5.88 -0.94
N GLY A 87 -9.04 -5.73 -1.40
CA GLY A 87 -8.55 -6.46 -2.57
C GLY A 87 -8.66 -7.97 -2.40
N ILE A 88 -8.14 -8.50 -1.29
CA ILE A 88 -8.12 -9.95 -1.06
C ILE A 88 -9.51 -10.53 -0.85
N THR A 89 -10.41 -9.80 -0.18
CA THR A 89 -11.76 -10.30 0.13
C THR A 89 -12.62 -10.37 -1.12
N LEU A 90 -12.52 -9.37 -2.01
CA LEU A 90 -13.15 -9.44 -3.34
C LEU A 90 -12.62 -10.61 -4.17
N GLY A 91 -11.34 -10.95 -4.03
CA GLY A 91 -10.74 -12.09 -4.72
C GLY A 91 -11.15 -13.44 -4.14
N ALA A 92 -11.18 -13.56 -2.82
CA ALA A 92 -11.50 -14.81 -2.11
C ALA A 92 -12.95 -15.28 -2.32
N ASP A 93 -13.87 -14.33 -2.52
CA ASP A 93 -15.28 -14.59 -2.83
C ASP A 93 -15.53 -14.84 -4.34
N ALA A 94 -14.55 -14.60 -5.22
CA ALA A 94 -14.79 -14.53 -6.66
C ALA A 94 -15.21 -15.86 -7.30
N ILE A 95 -14.59 -16.97 -6.89
CA ILE A 95 -14.79 -18.30 -7.51
C ILE A 95 -15.52 -19.26 -6.57
N ASN A 96 -15.07 -19.37 -5.32
CA ASN A 96 -15.59 -20.38 -4.39
C ASN A 96 -17.05 -20.17 -4.03
N ARG A 97 -17.49 -18.91 -3.99
CA ARG A 97 -18.89 -18.61 -3.69
C ARG A 97 -19.83 -19.12 -4.78
N GLU A 98 -19.45 -19.01 -6.04
CA GLU A 98 -20.27 -19.55 -7.13
C GLU A 98 -20.26 -21.09 -7.14
N ILE A 99 -19.15 -21.70 -6.73
CA ILE A 99 -19.05 -23.16 -6.59
C ILE A 99 -20.02 -23.64 -5.51
N GLU A 100 -20.03 -22.97 -4.35
CA GLU A 100 -20.93 -23.29 -3.24
C GLU A 100 -22.41 -23.03 -3.57
N GLU A 101 -22.71 -21.93 -4.26
CA GLU A 101 -24.07 -21.59 -4.70
C GLU A 101 -24.54 -22.47 -5.89
N GLY A 102 -23.66 -23.31 -6.45
CA GLY A 102 -23.95 -24.21 -7.58
C GLY A 102 -24.14 -23.48 -8.93
N THR A 103 -23.89 -22.18 -8.98
CA THR A 103 -24.15 -21.32 -10.15
C THR A 103 -23.08 -21.45 -11.24
N VAL A 104 -21.88 -21.95 -10.91
CA VAL A 104 -20.80 -22.19 -11.89
C VAL A 104 -21.25 -23.12 -13.02
N LYS A 105 -22.02 -24.17 -12.71
CA LYS A 105 -22.50 -25.15 -13.70
C LYS A 105 -23.46 -24.52 -14.72
N VAL A 106 -24.31 -23.60 -14.26
CA VAL A 106 -25.25 -22.84 -15.11
C VAL A 106 -24.51 -21.80 -15.96
N LEU A 107 -23.45 -21.19 -15.42
CA LEU A 107 -22.62 -20.26 -16.17
C LEU A 107 -21.90 -20.96 -17.32
N LEU A 108 -21.38 -22.17 -17.07
CA LEU A 108 -20.64 -22.97 -18.05
C LEU A 108 -21.52 -23.80 -18.99
N SER A 109 -22.84 -23.91 -18.73
CA SER A 109 -23.78 -24.51 -19.68
C SER A 109 -24.10 -23.56 -20.84
N HIS A 110 -23.78 -22.27 -20.70
CA HIS A 110 -23.79 -21.30 -21.79
C HIS A 110 -22.45 -21.37 -22.55
N PRO A 111 -22.39 -20.95 -23.84
CA PRO A 111 -21.16 -20.99 -24.64
C PRO A 111 -20.16 -19.90 -24.21
N ILE A 112 -19.65 -20.04 -22.99
CA ILE A 112 -18.66 -19.19 -22.31
C ILE A 112 -17.49 -20.08 -21.93
N TYR A 113 -16.28 -19.70 -22.35
CA TYR A 113 -15.07 -20.45 -22.03
C TYR A 113 -14.58 -20.14 -20.60
N ARG A 114 -13.88 -21.09 -19.97
CA ARG A 114 -13.42 -20.99 -18.57
C ARG A 114 -12.42 -19.84 -18.35
N ASP A 115 -11.56 -19.58 -19.33
CA ASP A 115 -10.63 -18.45 -19.36
C ASP A 115 -11.36 -17.10 -19.33
N GLN A 116 -12.47 -16.98 -20.05
CA GLN A 116 -13.31 -15.79 -20.07
C GLN A 116 -13.97 -15.51 -18.72
N VAL A 117 -14.28 -16.57 -17.96
CA VAL A 117 -14.86 -16.45 -16.61
C VAL A 117 -13.83 -15.89 -15.64
N ILE A 118 -12.64 -16.48 -15.55
CA ILE A 118 -11.62 -16.02 -14.59
C ILE A 118 -11.08 -14.62 -14.91
N ASN A 119 -10.82 -14.35 -16.20
CA ASN A 119 -10.38 -13.01 -16.63
C ASN A 119 -11.50 -11.98 -16.44
N GLY A 120 -12.75 -12.33 -16.77
CA GLY A 120 -13.92 -11.47 -16.54
C GLY A 120 -14.10 -11.11 -15.06
N LYS A 121 -13.88 -12.07 -14.15
CA LYS A 121 -13.94 -11.84 -12.70
C LYS A 121 -12.82 -10.95 -12.19
N PHE A 122 -11.59 -11.20 -12.63
CA PHE A 122 -10.44 -10.37 -12.27
C PHE A 122 -10.65 -8.92 -12.73
N ILE A 123 -11.04 -8.72 -13.99
CA ILE A 123 -11.27 -7.38 -14.57
C ILE A 123 -12.49 -6.71 -13.92
N GLY A 124 -13.59 -7.43 -13.70
CA GLY A 124 -14.80 -6.90 -13.06
C GLY A 124 -14.56 -6.43 -11.63
N ASN A 125 -13.88 -7.25 -10.82
CA ASN A 125 -13.44 -6.85 -9.48
C ASN A 125 -12.38 -5.75 -9.53
N GLY A 126 -11.51 -5.76 -10.53
CA GLY A 126 -10.56 -4.69 -10.81
C GLY A 126 -11.25 -3.34 -11.05
N PHE A 127 -12.33 -3.29 -11.83
CA PHE A 127 -13.12 -2.07 -12.01
C PHE A 127 -13.80 -1.62 -10.72
N ALA A 128 -14.24 -2.55 -9.87
CA ALA A 128 -14.81 -2.21 -8.55
C ALA A 128 -13.75 -1.54 -7.66
N LEU A 129 -12.51 -2.03 -7.68
CA LEU A 129 -11.37 -1.42 -6.99
C LEU A 129 -11.02 -0.04 -7.56
N VAL A 130 -10.98 0.10 -8.89
CA VAL A 130 -10.79 1.40 -9.57
C VAL A 130 -11.82 2.40 -9.04
N PHE A 131 -13.11 2.05 -9.10
CA PHE A 131 -14.19 2.92 -8.64
C PHE A 131 -14.01 3.34 -7.17
N MET A 132 -13.67 2.40 -6.30
CA MET A 132 -13.46 2.66 -4.88
C MET A 132 -12.28 3.60 -4.63
N ILE A 133 -11.13 3.35 -5.28
CA ILE A 133 -9.93 4.18 -5.13
C ILE A 133 -10.18 5.60 -5.63
N PHE A 134 -10.74 5.76 -6.84
CA PHE A 134 -11.02 7.08 -7.40
C PHE A 134 -11.97 7.88 -6.52
N ILE A 135 -13.00 7.25 -5.94
CA ILE A 135 -13.88 7.93 -4.98
C ILE A 135 -13.11 8.39 -3.74
N GLY A 136 -12.21 7.56 -3.18
CA GLY A 136 -11.41 7.95 -2.01
C GLY A 136 -10.48 9.13 -2.28
N TYR A 137 -9.81 9.13 -3.45
CA TYR A 137 -8.93 10.22 -3.85
C TYR A 137 -9.71 11.50 -4.16
N ILE A 138 -10.82 11.42 -4.88
CA ILE A 138 -11.72 12.55 -5.14
C ILE A 138 -12.25 13.10 -3.81
N PHE A 139 -12.65 12.24 -2.89
CA PHE A 139 -13.12 12.63 -1.57
C PHE A 139 -12.03 13.35 -0.76
N SER A 140 -10.79 12.87 -0.81
CA SER A 140 -9.65 13.52 -0.15
C SER A 140 -9.39 14.92 -0.72
N ILE A 141 -9.40 15.05 -2.04
CA ILE A 141 -9.26 16.35 -2.72
C ILE A 141 -10.44 17.29 -2.39
N ALA A 142 -11.66 16.77 -2.42
CA ALA A 142 -12.87 17.53 -2.08
C ALA A 142 -12.83 18.00 -0.61
N TYR A 143 -12.33 17.18 0.31
CA TYR A 143 -12.14 17.55 1.70
C TYR A 143 -11.19 18.75 1.84
N LEU A 144 -10.08 18.77 1.09
CA LEU A 144 -9.14 19.90 1.08
C LEU A 144 -9.79 21.21 0.59
N PHE A 145 -10.66 21.14 -0.41
CA PHE A 145 -11.45 22.30 -0.85
C PHE A 145 -12.41 22.79 0.24
N ILE A 146 -13.05 21.89 0.99
CA ILE A 146 -13.99 22.25 2.07
C ILE A 146 -13.29 23.01 3.19
N ILE A 147 -12.05 22.64 3.52
CA ILE A 147 -11.26 23.33 4.56
C ILE A 147 -10.55 24.59 4.05
N GLY A 148 -10.73 24.96 2.77
CA GLY A 148 -10.23 26.21 2.20
C GLY A 148 -8.73 26.22 1.89
N VAL A 149 -8.10 25.05 1.72
CA VAL A 149 -6.67 24.93 1.49
C VAL A 149 -6.36 24.95 -0.01
N PRO A 150 -5.41 25.79 -0.48
CA PRO A 150 -5.06 25.86 -1.91
C PRO A 150 -4.44 24.55 -2.39
N ILE A 151 -4.80 24.16 -3.61
CA ILE A 151 -4.31 22.94 -4.27
C ILE A 151 -3.47 23.31 -5.48
N ASP A 152 -2.28 22.74 -5.54
CA ASP A 152 -1.37 22.87 -6.68
C ASP A 152 -1.64 21.80 -7.76
N GLY A 153 -1.44 22.17 -9.03
CA GLY A 153 -1.66 21.29 -10.17
C GLY A 153 -0.68 20.11 -10.22
N ALA A 154 0.58 20.32 -9.82
CA ALA A 154 1.59 19.26 -9.77
C ALA A 154 1.31 18.27 -8.63
N SER A 155 0.64 18.71 -7.58
CA SER A 155 0.14 17.83 -6.51
C SER A 155 -1.01 16.92 -6.99
N ILE A 156 -1.89 17.42 -7.86
CA ILE A 156 -3.00 16.64 -8.43
C ILE A 156 -2.48 15.54 -9.37
N THR A 157 -1.50 15.85 -10.22
CA THR A 157 -0.92 14.86 -11.14
C THR A 157 -0.21 13.74 -10.36
N ARG A 158 0.52 14.09 -9.29
CA ARG A 158 1.12 13.12 -8.36
C ARG A 158 0.09 12.31 -7.59
N ALA A 159 -1.04 12.92 -7.19
CA ALA A 159 -2.16 12.20 -6.59
C ALA A 159 -2.78 11.18 -7.55
N LEU A 160 -2.92 11.52 -8.84
CA LEU A 160 -3.38 10.59 -9.87
C LEU A 160 -2.39 9.43 -10.07
N LEU A 161 -1.09 9.71 -10.07
CA LEU A 161 -0.07 8.66 -10.12
C LEU A 161 -0.12 7.74 -8.89
N ALA A 162 -0.27 8.32 -7.70
CA ALA A 162 -0.42 7.58 -6.45
C ALA A 162 -1.68 6.69 -6.43
N SER A 163 -2.78 7.11 -7.06
CA SER A 163 -3.99 6.29 -7.17
C SER A 163 -3.77 5.06 -8.07
N ILE A 164 -2.98 5.20 -9.14
CA ILE A 164 -2.56 4.08 -10.00
C ILE A 164 -1.68 3.10 -9.20
N TYR A 165 -0.72 3.58 -8.40
CA TYR A 165 0.09 2.72 -7.54
C TYR A 165 -0.74 1.98 -6.48
N THR A 166 -1.71 2.67 -5.89
CA THR A 166 -2.67 2.06 -4.95
C THR A 166 -3.53 0.99 -5.64
N LEU A 167 -3.91 1.21 -6.90
CA LEU A 167 -4.65 0.21 -7.68
C LEU A 167 -3.82 -1.06 -7.92
N ILE A 168 -2.56 -0.92 -8.33
CA ILE A 168 -1.66 -2.06 -8.53
C ILE A 168 -1.47 -2.85 -7.23
N TYR A 169 -1.33 -2.15 -6.11
CA TYR A 169 -1.27 -2.76 -4.80
C TYR A 169 -2.55 -3.56 -4.47
N MET A 170 -3.73 -2.96 -4.62
CA MET A 170 -4.99 -3.67 -4.35
C MET A 170 -5.24 -4.84 -5.33
N LEU A 171 -4.83 -4.72 -6.59
CA LEU A 171 -4.89 -5.80 -7.58
C LEU A 171 -3.95 -6.97 -7.22
N THR A 172 -2.84 -6.70 -6.56
CA THR A 172 -1.93 -7.73 -6.03
C THR A 172 -2.63 -8.57 -4.95
N PHE A 173 -3.38 -7.91 -4.06
CA PHE A 173 -4.19 -8.64 -3.08
C PHE A 173 -5.39 -9.32 -3.71
N LEU A 174 -6.01 -8.73 -4.74
CA LEU A 174 -7.06 -9.38 -5.53
C LEU A 174 -6.57 -10.69 -6.16
N SER A 175 -5.38 -10.70 -6.76
CA SER A 175 -4.82 -11.92 -7.35
C SER A 175 -4.51 -12.99 -6.31
N LEU A 176 -3.99 -12.60 -5.14
CA LEU A 176 -3.81 -13.51 -4.00
C LEU A 176 -5.15 -14.08 -3.50
N GLY A 177 -6.20 -13.25 -3.44
CA GLY A 177 -7.54 -13.68 -3.06
C GLY A 177 -8.12 -14.68 -4.04
N ILE A 178 -8.00 -14.43 -5.34
CA ILE A 178 -8.44 -15.37 -6.39
C ILE A 178 -7.64 -16.67 -6.31
N LEU A 179 -6.33 -16.61 -6.05
CA LEU A 179 -5.51 -17.80 -5.82
C LEU A 179 -6.06 -18.62 -4.65
N LEU A 180 -6.30 -18.00 -3.49
CA LEU A 180 -6.91 -18.68 -2.34
C LEU A 180 -8.28 -19.27 -2.69
N SER A 181 -9.10 -18.52 -3.44
CA SER A 181 -10.40 -18.99 -3.92
C SER A 181 -10.32 -20.15 -4.89
N THR A 182 -9.25 -20.32 -5.66
CA THR A 182 -9.08 -21.54 -6.49
C THR A 182 -8.45 -22.69 -5.70
N LEU A 183 -7.66 -22.37 -4.67
CA LEU A 183 -6.90 -23.36 -3.93
C LEU A 183 -7.77 -24.18 -2.99
N LEU A 184 -8.70 -23.50 -2.31
CA LEU A 184 -9.51 -24.01 -1.22
C LEU A 184 -10.89 -24.39 -1.73
N LYS A 185 -11.49 -25.46 -1.18
CA LYS A 185 -12.81 -25.94 -1.64
C LYS A 185 -14.00 -25.23 -1.00
N LYS A 186 -13.81 -24.61 0.16
CA LYS A 186 -14.85 -23.93 0.94
C LYS A 186 -14.61 -22.43 0.92
N ALA A 187 -15.64 -21.63 0.60
CA ALA A 187 -15.58 -20.18 0.55
C ALA A 187 -15.30 -19.59 1.94
N GLU A 188 -15.92 -20.13 3.00
CA GLU A 188 -15.66 -19.70 4.38
C GLU A 188 -14.18 -19.82 4.75
N THR A 189 -13.56 -20.95 4.41
CA THR A 189 -12.13 -21.18 4.70
C THR A 189 -11.24 -20.29 3.85
N ALA A 190 -11.61 -20.03 2.58
CA ALA A 190 -10.88 -19.10 1.72
C ALA A 190 -10.92 -17.67 2.24
N MET A 191 -12.09 -17.22 2.70
CA MET A 191 -12.26 -15.89 3.28
C MET A 191 -11.49 -15.74 4.59
N LEU A 192 -11.55 -16.74 5.48
CA LEU A 192 -10.78 -16.72 6.74
C LEU A 192 -9.27 -16.68 6.48
N LEU A 193 -8.76 -17.52 5.57
CA LEU A 193 -7.34 -17.51 5.22
C LEU A 193 -6.91 -16.23 4.51
N ALA A 194 -7.78 -15.62 3.71
CA ALA A 194 -7.52 -14.33 3.08
C ALA A 194 -7.34 -13.22 4.14
N ILE A 195 -8.23 -13.15 5.13
CA ILE A 195 -8.12 -12.18 6.22
C ILE A 195 -6.83 -12.41 7.02
N ILE A 196 -6.54 -13.67 7.39
CA ILE A 196 -5.31 -14.03 8.13
C ILE A 196 -4.07 -13.64 7.33
N LEU A 197 -4.03 -13.96 6.02
CA LEU A 197 -2.89 -13.67 5.16
C LEU A 197 -2.67 -12.16 5.03
N THR A 198 -3.73 -11.37 4.86
CA THR A 198 -3.62 -9.91 4.81
C THR A 198 -3.09 -9.33 6.11
N ILE A 199 -3.65 -9.73 7.26
CA ILE A 199 -3.17 -9.27 8.58
C ILE A 199 -1.72 -9.69 8.77
N PHE A 200 -1.36 -10.92 8.38
CA PHE A 200 0.00 -11.40 8.48
C PHE A 200 0.97 -10.55 7.65
N LEU A 201 0.67 -10.30 6.37
CA LEU A 201 1.56 -9.56 5.47
C LEU A 201 1.65 -8.06 5.79
N THR A 202 0.57 -7.45 6.26
CA THR A 202 0.50 -5.98 6.46
C THR A 202 0.79 -5.54 7.90
N ILE A 203 0.60 -6.40 8.90
CA ILE A 203 0.78 -6.02 10.31
C ILE A 203 1.83 -6.91 10.98
N VAL A 204 1.63 -8.23 10.97
CA VAL A 204 2.47 -9.16 11.76
C VAL A 204 3.89 -9.24 11.19
N TYR A 205 4.02 -9.40 9.87
CA TYR A 205 5.30 -9.56 9.21
C TYR A 205 6.21 -8.33 9.38
N PRO A 206 5.73 -7.06 9.20
CA PRO A 206 6.54 -5.89 9.52
C PRO A 206 7.10 -5.87 10.95
N VAL A 207 6.33 -6.33 11.95
CA VAL A 207 6.82 -6.44 13.32
C VAL A 207 7.92 -7.49 13.42
N ILE A 208 7.71 -8.66 12.80
CA ILE A 208 8.72 -9.73 12.73
C ILE A 208 10.00 -9.21 12.07
N VAL A 209 9.91 -8.46 10.97
CA VAL A 209 11.07 -7.91 10.27
C VAL A 209 11.87 -6.98 11.15
N ASN A 210 11.24 -6.07 11.89
CA ASN A 210 11.95 -5.15 12.78
C ASN A 210 12.70 -5.90 13.89
N VAL A 211 12.05 -6.89 14.51
CA VAL A 211 12.68 -7.70 15.57
C VAL A 211 13.80 -8.58 15.00
N ALA A 212 13.57 -9.23 13.86
CA ALA A 212 14.55 -10.08 13.21
C ALA A 212 15.78 -9.29 12.76
N ALA A 213 15.59 -8.12 12.14
CA ALA A 213 16.68 -7.27 11.70
C ALA A 213 17.55 -6.80 12.89
N TYR A 214 16.94 -6.43 14.02
CA TYR A 214 17.67 -6.09 15.24
C TYR A 214 18.50 -7.28 15.75
N LYS A 215 17.89 -8.47 15.85
CA LYS A 215 18.61 -9.68 16.30
C LYS A 215 19.75 -10.10 15.36
N ILE A 216 19.57 -9.95 14.04
CA ILE A 216 20.59 -10.31 13.05
C ILE A 216 21.73 -9.27 13.02
N ALA A 217 21.41 -7.99 13.25
CA ALA A 217 22.43 -6.95 13.36
C ALA A 217 23.39 -7.22 14.53
N GLY A 218 22.87 -7.77 15.62
CA GLY A 218 23.60 -8.06 16.86
C GLY A 218 23.26 -7.02 17.93
N ASP A 219 23.88 -7.15 19.10
CA ASP A 219 23.65 -6.20 20.19
C ASP A 219 24.10 -4.80 19.80
N MET A 220 23.36 -3.80 20.25
CA MET A 220 23.68 -2.40 20.01
C MET A 220 25.07 -2.07 20.60
N PRO A 221 26.00 -1.52 19.82
CA PRO A 221 27.35 -1.22 20.30
C PRO A 221 27.32 -0.07 21.31
N TYR A 222 28.24 -0.12 22.28
CA TYR A 222 28.43 0.97 23.24
C TYR A 222 29.31 2.08 22.63
N CYS A 223 28.80 3.30 22.58
CA CYS A 223 29.59 4.49 22.23
C CYS A 223 30.09 5.18 23.51
N PRO A 224 31.41 5.41 23.68
CA PRO A 224 31.92 6.16 24.81
C PRO A 224 31.53 7.65 24.72
N PRO A 225 31.16 8.30 25.83
CA PRO A 225 30.79 9.71 25.80
C PRO A 225 32.01 10.60 25.53
N ARG A 226 31.82 11.70 24.81
CA ARG A 226 32.87 12.72 24.61
C ARG A 226 32.84 13.72 25.76
N ILE A 227 34.02 14.22 26.12
CA ILE A 227 34.15 15.30 27.10
C ILE A 227 34.49 16.56 26.31
N GLU A 228 33.57 17.51 26.28
CA GLU A 228 33.77 18.80 25.62
C GLU A 228 34.07 19.87 26.66
N THR A 229 35.04 20.74 26.38
CA THR A 229 35.33 21.89 27.24
C THR A 229 34.56 23.09 26.70
N VAL A 230 33.51 23.48 27.39
CA VAL A 230 32.67 24.63 27.03
C VAL A 230 33.15 25.84 27.82
N GLN A 231 33.37 26.97 27.13
CA GLN A 231 33.67 28.22 27.81
C GLN A 231 32.39 28.79 28.40
N THR A 232 32.35 28.92 29.73
CA THR A 232 31.27 29.60 30.45
C THR A 232 31.77 30.92 31.02
N PRO A 233 30.87 31.87 31.38
CA PRO A 233 31.27 33.13 32.04
C PRO A 233 32.08 32.92 33.33
N ASN A 234 31.98 31.73 33.94
CA ASN A 234 32.67 31.34 35.17
C ASN A 234 33.95 30.53 34.91
N GLY A 235 34.40 30.41 33.65
CA GLY A 235 35.59 29.65 33.24
C GLY A 235 35.29 28.43 32.34
N PRO A 236 36.32 27.69 31.90
CA PRO A 236 36.13 26.47 31.12
C PRO A 236 35.52 25.36 31.98
N GLN A 237 34.40 24.80 31.56
CA GLN A 237 33.74 23.65 32.18
C GLN A 237 33.77 22.45 31.25
N GLN A 238 34.12 21.27 31.77
CA GLN A 238 34.01 20.01 31.04
C GLN A 238 32.59 19.48 31.14
N ILE A 239 31.93 19.29 30.00
CA ILE A 239 30.60 18.71 29.90
C ILE A 239 30.73 17.33 29.28
N ARG A 240 30.06 16.34 29.88
CA ARG A 240 29.88 15.03 29.26
C ARG A 240 28.79 15.15 28.20
N VAL A 241 29.16 14.92 26.95
CA VAL A 241 28.23 14.85 25.83
C VAL A 241 28.07 13.37 25.46
N ASP A 242 26.88 12.83 25.73
CA ASP A 242 26.53 11.49 25.28
C ASP A 242 26.37 11.54 23.76
N ASP A 243 27.33 10.93 23.06
CA ASP A 243 27.37 10.92 21.62
C ASP A 243 27.13 9.50 21.09
N PHE A 244 26.02 9.35 20.38
CA PHE A 244 25.63 8.09 19.75
C PHE A 244 26.28 7.90 18.37
N SER A 245 27.03 8.87 17.86
CA SER A 245 27.67 8.85 16.53
C SER A 245 29.09 8.27 16.55
N CYS A 246 29.25 7.07 17.11
CA CYS A 246 30.51 6.33 16.98
C CYS A 246 30.53 5.45 15.70
N PRO A 247 31.69 5.19 15.08
CA PRO A 247 31.77 4.38 13.85
C PRO A 247 31.12 2.99 13.97
N ALA A 248 31.23 2.37 15.15
CA ALA A 248 30.59 1.09 15.43
C ALA A 248 29.05 1.17 15.37
N MET A 249 28.46 2.28 15.83
CA MET A 249 27.01 2.50 15.76
C MET A 249 26.55 2.67 14.32
N GLU A 250 27.31 3.43 13.52
CA GLU A 250 27.01 3.61 12.10
C GLU A 250 27.03 2.29 11.34
N GLU A 251 28.06 1.46 11.56
CA GLU A 251 28.14 0.12 10.97
C GLU A 251 26.97 -0.77 11.38
N TRP A 252 26.61 -0.76 12.68
CA TRP A 252 25.47 -1.51 13.20
C TRP A 252 24.14 -1.04 12.59
N MET A 253 23.91 0.27 12.49
CA MET A 253 22.72 0.85 11.87
C MET A 253 22.62 0.47 10.38
N ASN A 254 23.73 0.58 9.64
CA ASN A 254 23.81 0.20 8.22
C ASN A 254 23.51 -1.29 8.02
N LYS A 255 24.05 -2.14 8.89
CA LYS A 255 23.78 -3.59 8.88
C LYS A 255 22.30 -3.87 9.17
N MET A 256 21.73 -3.28 10.22
CA MET A 256 20.32 -3.42 10.57
C MET A 256 19.42 -2.99 9.41
N GLU A 257 19.68 -1.83 8.82
CA GLU A 257 18.91 -1.29 7.70
C GLU A 257 18.99 -2.15 6.44
N THR A 258 20.18 -2.68 6.14
CA THR A 258 20.38 -3.64 5.05
C THR A 258 19.52 -4.89 5.25
N TRP A 259 19.46 -5.43 6.47
CA TRP A 259 18.61 -6.58 6.79
C TRP A 259 17.12 -6.25 6.75
N LYS A 260 16.70 -5.08 7.27
CA LYS A 260 15.31 -4.61 7.14
C LYS A 260 14.90 -4.58 5.67
N ARG A 261 15.67 -3.92 4.80
CA ARG A 261 15.37 -3.81 3.36
C ARG A 261 15.25 -5.18 2.69
N ARG A 262 16.15 -6.11 3.00
CA ARG A 262 16.12 -7.49 2.46
C ARG A 262 14.88 -8.26 2.91
N LEU A 263 14.51 -8.15 4.17
CA LEU A 263 13.36 -8.86 4.72
C LEU A 263 12.03 -8.24 4.24
N TYR A 264 11.95 -6.92 4.12
CA TYR A 264 10.78 -6.21 3.59
C TYR A 264 10.54 -6.43 2.10
N PHE A 265 11.57 -6.81 1.34
CA PHE A 265 11.51 -7.08 -0.10
C PHE A 265 10.36 -8.02 -0.52
N ILE A 266 9.95 -8.95 0.35
CA ILE A 266 8.89 -9.93 0.04
C ILE A 266 7.50 -9.31 0.14
N THR A 267 7.33 -8.23 0.91
CA THR A 267 6.01 -7.66 1.17
C THR A 267 5.55 -6.73 0.04
N PRO A 268 4.31 -6.87 -0.46
CA PRO A 268 3.73 -5.89 -1.39
C PRO A 268 3.64 -4.49 -0.78
N ALA A 269 3.44 -4.40 0.54
CA ALA A 269 3.37 -3.14 1.30
C ALA A 269 4.65 -2.29 1.20
N HIS A 270 5.82 -2.94 1.21
CA HIS A 270 7.10 -2.26 1.03
C HIS A 270 7.20 -1.61 -0.35
N HIS A 271 6.91 -2.36 -1.42
CA HIS A 271 6.96 -1.84 -2.78
C HIS A 271 5.90 -0.78 -3.06
N TYR A 272 4.71 -0.94 -2.50
CA TYR A 272 3.67 0.09 -2.55
C TYR A 272 4.13 1.39 -1.88
N THR A 273 4.73 1.29 -0.68
CA THR A 273 5.26 2.47 0.03
C THR A 273 6.38 3.14 -0.76
N GLN A 274 7.29 2.37 -1.37
CA GLN A 274 8.37 2.91 -2.21
C GLN A 274 7.80 3.69 -3.41
N LEU A 275 6.74 3.18 -4.03
CA LEU A 275 6.07 3.85 -5.15
C LEU A 275 5.41 5.16 -4.71
N ILE A 276 4.75 5.18 -3.56
CA ILE A 276 4.13 6.41 -3.01
C ILE A 276 5.20 7.43 -2.63
N VAL A 277 6.29 7.00 -1.99
CA VAL A 277 7.44 7.86 -1.69
C VAL A 277 8.03 8.46 -2.96
N GLY A 278 8.20 7.66 -4.03
CA GLY A 278 8.69 8.19 -5.31
C GLY A 278 7.72 9.13 -6.02
N ALA A 279 6.40 8.90 -5.89
CA ALA A 279 5.37 9.79 -6.44
C ALA A 279 5.42 11.18 -5.80
N PHE A 280 5.71 11.25 -4.50
CA PHE A 280 5.79 12.48 -3.73
C PHE A 280 7.22 12.82 -3.29
N ALA A 281 8.23 12.33 -4.00
CA ALA A 281 9.63 12.59 -3.66
C ALA A 281 9.88 14.09 -3.55
N GLY A 282 10.56 14.52 -2.49
CA GLY A 282 10.90 15.91 -2.23
C GLY A 282 12.40 16.17 -2.44
N ASP A 283 12.73 17.39 -2.84
CA ASP A 283 14.08 17.92 -2.82
C ASP A 283 14.23 18.88 -1.63
N ASN A 284 15.03 18.47 -0.64
CA ASN A 284 15.34 19.27 0.54
C ASN A 284 15.96 20.64 0.20
N PHE A 285 16.70 20.77 -0.90
CA PHE A 285 17.36 22.02 -1.26
C PHE A 285 16.37 23.01 -1.86
N ALA A 286 15.54 22.54 -2.79
CA ALA A 286 14.50 23.36 -3.41
C ALA A 286 13.30 23.61 -2.49
N GLN A 287 13.12 22.80 -1.43
CA GLN A 287 11.89 22.76 -0.63
C GLN A 287 10.65 22.58 -1.52
N ASP A 288 10.78 21.70 -2.52
CA ASP A 288 9.73 21.43 -3.50
C ASP A 288 9.75 19.94 -3.86
N TYR A 289 8.84 19.51 -4.72
CA TYR A 289 8.88 18.18 -5.30
C TYR A 289 10.13 17.96 -6.13
N LEU A 290 10.71 16.77 -5.96
CA LEU A 290 11.65 16.25 -6.92
C LEU A 290 10.92 16.05 -8.28
N PRO A 291 11.54 16.44 -9.40
CA PRO A 291 11.00 16.19 -10.73
C PRO A 291 10.69 14.69 -10.96
N LEU A 292 9.60 14.39 -11.66
CA LEU A 292 9.14 13.01 -11.87
C LEU A 292 10.09 12.19 -12.74
N ASP A 293 10.81 12.83 -13.65
CA ASP A 293 11.86 12.23 -14.46
C ASP A 293 13.04 11.73 -13.63
N GLU A 294 13.32 12.36 -12.49
CA GLU A 294 14.33 11.92 -11.54
C GLU A 294 13.78 10.89 -10.53
N SER A 295 12.53 11.07 -10.08
CA SER A 295 11.94 10.19 -9.05
C SER A 295 11.45 8.84 -9.58
N LEU A 296 10.92 8.78 -10.80
CA LEU A 296 10.36 7.55 -11.39
C LEU A 296 11.40 6.42 -11.55
N PRO A 297 12.63 6.68 -12.07
CA PRO A 297 13.66 5.65 -12.17
C PRO A 297 14.02 5.00 -10.83
N LEU A 298 13.92 5.72 -9.71
CA LEU A 298 14.18 5.19 -8.37
C LEU A 298 13.16 4.13 -7.94
N THR A 299 11.96 4.15 -8.53
CA THR A 299 10.85 3.24 -8.17
C THR A 299 10.71 2.05 -9.11
N ILE A 300 11.45 1.99 -10.22
CA ILE A 300 11.22 1.01 -11.28
C ILE A 300 11.39 -0.44 -10.81
N ASN A 301 12.34 -0.68 -9.90
CA ASN A 301 12.57 -2.01 -9.32
C ASN A 301 11.36 -2.45 -8.49
N SER A 302 10.85 -1.58 -7.62
CA SER A 302 9.66 -1.86 -6.81
C SER A 302 8.41 -2.03 -7.68
N PHE A 303 8.29 -1.24 -8.74
CA PHE A 303 7.22 -1.41 -9.73
C PHE A 303 7.27 -2.79 -10.41
N ALA A 304 8.45 -3.23 -10.85
CA ALA A 304 8.62 -4.54 -11.48
C ALA A 304 8.28 -5.68 -10.50
N ILE A 305 8.71 -5.56 -9.24
CA ILE A 305 8.46 -6.59 -8.22
C ILE A 305 6.98 -6.67 -7.87
N ILE A 306 6.30 -5.54 -7.66
CA ILE A 306 4.86 -5.57 -7.36
C ILE A 306 4.06 -6.11 -8.55
N MET A 307 4.50 -5.86 -9.79
CA MET A 307 3.91 -6.48 -10.98
C MET A 307 4.09 -7.99 -11.00
N VAL A 308 5.27 -8.49 -10.62
CA VAL A 308 5.49 -9.94 -10.46
C VAL A 308 4.59 -10.51 -9.36
N GLN A 309 4.46 -9.81 -8.22
CA GLN A 309 3.58 -10.20 -7.12
C GLN A 309 2.10 -10.16 -7.51
N LEU A 310 1.70 -9.30 -8.44
CA LEU A 310 0.35 -9.27 -9.01
C LEU A 310 0.12 -10.45 -9.95
N LEU A 311 1.02 -10.65 -10.92
CA LEU A 311 0.84 -11.62 -12.01
C LEU A 311 1.04 -13.05 -11.57
N LEU A 312 2.02 -13.35 -10.71
CA LEU A 312 2.37 -14.71 -10.32
C LEU A 312 1.20 -15.45 -9.64
N PRO A 313 0.54 -14.91 -8.60
CA PRO A 313 -0.61 -15.56 -7.98
C PRO A 313 -1.77 -15.74 -8.96
N PHE A 314 -2.00 -14.74 -9.84
CA PHE A 314 -3.05 -14.80 -10.84
C PHE A 314 -2.80 -15.92 -11.86
N SER A 315 -1.57 -16.05 -12.37
CA SER A 315 -1.18 -17.12 -13.29
C SER A 315 -1.35 -18.50 -12.67
N ILE A 316 -0.98 -18.69 -11.39
CA ILE A 316 -1.19 -19.95 -10.68
C ILE A 316 -2.69 -20.24 -10.53
N ALA A 317 -3.49 -19.24 -10.15
CA ALA A 317 -4.94 -19.39 -10.03
C ALA A 317 -5.57 -19.76 -11.38
N TYR A 318 -5.13 -19.12 -12.46
CA TYR A 318 -5.56 -19.41 -13.82
C TYR A 318 -5.28 -20.87 -14.20
N MET A 319 -4.04 -21.33 -14.04
CA MET A 319 -3.67 -22.72 -14.35
C MET A 319 -4.49 -23.73 -13.53
N LYS A 320 -4.71 -23.45 -12.25
CA LYS A 320 -5.50 -24.33 -11.38
C LYS A 320 -6.97 -24.35 -11.77
N PHE A 321 -7.56 -23.20 -12.09
CA PHE A 321 -8.95 -23.12 -12.51
C PHE A 321 -9.20 -23.88 -13.81
N MET A 322 -8.28 -23.76 -14.77
CA MET A 322 -8.36 -24.49 -16.05
C MET A 322 -8.24 -26.01 -15.88
N THR A 323 -7.41 -26.48 -14.95
CA THR A 323 -7.19 -27.92 -14.70
C THR A 323 -8.18 -28.53 -13.72
N SER A 324 -8.94 -27.71 -12.99
CA SER A 324 -9.90 -28.20 -12.01
C SER A 324 -11.11 -28.89 -12.64
N ASP A 325 -11.48 -30.05 -12.07
CA ASP A 325 -12.68 -30.79 -12.46
C ASP A 325 -13.87 -30.23 -11.67
N LEU A 326 -14.78 -29.53 -12.36
CA LEU A 326 -15.92 -28.82 -11.76
C LEU A 326 -17.09 -29.79 -11.47
N ARG A 327 -16.79 -30.90 -10.76
CA ARG A 327 -17.78 -31.88 -10.29
C ARG A 327 -18.49 -31.41 -9.04
#